data_AF-A0A2U2B9T0-F1
#
_entry.id   AF-A0A2U2B9T0-F1
#
_cell.length_a   1.000
_cell.length_b   1.000
_cell.length_c   1.000
_cell.angle_alpha   90.00
_cell.angle_beta   90.00
_cell.angle_gamma   90.00
#
_symmetry.space_group_name_H-M   'P 1'
#
loop_
_entity.id
_entity.type
_entity.pdbx_description
1 polymer ?
#
loop_
_entity_poly.entity_id
_entity_poly.type
_entity_poly.pdbx_seq_one_letter_code
_entity_poly.pdbx_strand_id
1 'polypeptide(L)'
;MKKSNSFLIVLLGVMLYSAVNIPSASAGNALNDKRPNIIFILTDDQGSVDMNCYGSKDLKTPNMDALAETGIRFSQFYVAAPVCSPSRASLLTGLNPHAAGLPGNASSHQGHAGMPSDRITIAEALKEHGYTTGHIGKWHLGFTPETMPNGQGFDYSFGHMGGCIDNFSHFFYWNGPNRHDLFRNGQEIWKDGEYFPSLMVEEAEKFIDDNQDNPFFLYFAINLPHYPLQPELKWREYYDNLPHPRSDYAAFVSTIDDKVGDLISYLEENDLRKNTVIIIQSDHGHSVEQRTFGGGGNAGPFRGAKFSLFEGGIRVPAIISWPENLPQGSTFTEMAVNVDWFPTILDLCEIPNQYDPEGKTLLPYLKGEKEGTPHDQFIWKNGISWAIREGNWKLIGNPQDPVNPKSMDPNKDSYFLANMELDSTEQTNFASKHPEIVDKLIKEYLKWEFASKDDLPLKREKIEHLGKGKRVDIEFDPDPKYEGDGPQMLVDGQTGTRSFKDGLWMGFHGDDMVAIVDLGEIKPISEVSVGSLHDPGSWIFALKGLSVSFSKDGKTFTPISTKETGDLEDLNRPSILRTAIQFDDTDARFIKVTAVNIGKCPAWHQASGSKAYLFVDEIAVK
;
A
#
# COMPACT_ATOMS: atom_id res chain seq x y z
N MET A 1 86.13 -61.26 55.42
CA MET A 1 84.74 -61.07 55.90
C MET A 1 83.87 -60.65 54.72
N LYS A 2 82.79 -61.42 54.45
CA LYS A 2 81.60 -61.18 53.55
C LYS A 2 81.88 -60.93 52.04
N LYS A 3 81.68 -61.94 51.15
CA LYS A 3 80.47 -62.29 50.31
C LYS A 3 80.02 -61.15 49.36
N SER A 4 79.62 -61.30 48.09
CA SER A 4 79.44 -62.41 47.13
C SER A 4 78.93 -61.84 45.77
N ASN A 5 79.01 -62.64 44.70
CA ASN A 5 78.01 -62.82 43.61
C ASN A 5 77.86 -61.86 42.41
N SER A 6 78.05 -62.48 41.22
CA SER A 6 77.11 -62.65 40.09
C SER A 6 76.91 -61.59 38.98
N PHE A 7 77.25 -62.06 37.76
CA PHE A 7 76.71 -61.81 36.41
C PHE A 7 75.57 -60.79 36.19
N LEU A 8 75.68 -59.95 35.15
CA LEU A 8 74.64 -59.83 34.12
C LEU A 8 75.13 -59.20 32.80
N ILE A 9 74.67 -59.80 31.69
CA ILE A 9 74.75 -59.38 30.28
C ILE A 9 73.66 -58.35 30.00
N VAL A 10 73.93 -57.31 29.19
CA VAL A 10 72.89 -56.54 28.48
C VAL A 10 73.22 -56.54 27.00
N LEU A 11 72.26 -57.02 26.21
CA LEU A 11 72.30 -57.15 24.75
C LEU A 11 71.30 -56.18 24.10
N LEU A 12 71.59 -55.87 22.83
CA LEU A 12 71.00 -54.89 21.92
C LEU A 12 69.47 -54.91 21.75
N GLY A 13 68.93 -53.77 21.29
CA GLY A 13 67.63 -53.70 20.60
C GLY A 13 67.48 -52.44 19.75
N VAL A 14 67.49 -52.61 18.43
CA VAL A 14 67.34 -51.63 17.34
C VAL A 14 65.96 -50.96 17.36
N MET A 15 65.90 -49.63 17.20
CA MET A 15 64.65 -48.87 17.01
C MET A 15 64.17 -48.93 15.56
N LEU A 16 62.95 -49.45 15.36
CA LEU A 16 62.16 -49.33 14.13
C LEU A 16 61.50 -47.94 14.05
N TYR A 17 61.65 -47.26 12.90
CA TYR A 17 60.87 -46.08 12.54
C TYR A 17 59.54 -46.53 11.91
N SER A 18 58.44 -46.25 12.59
CA SER A 18 57.08 -46.41 12.07
C SER A 18 56.71 -45.18 11.23
N ALA A 19 56.50 -45.35 9.93
CA ALA A 19 55.87 -44.34 9.09
C ALA A 19 54.38 -44.24 9.44
N VAL A 20 53.98 -43.13 10.07
CA VAL A 20 52.57 -42.80 10.29
C VAL A 20 52.03 -42.18 9.00
N ASN A 21 51.17 -42.91 8.30
CA ASN A 21 50.32 -42.35 7.25
C ASN A 21 49.34 -41.38 7.89
N ILE A 22 49.55 -40.08 7.69
CA ILE A 22 48.55 -39.05 7.99
C ILE A 22 47.58 -39.05 6.81
N PRO A 23 46.28 -39.36 7.00
CA PRO A 23 45.30 -39.14 5.94
C PRO A 23 45.19 -37.63 5.71
N SER A 24 45.54 -37.17 4.50
CA SER A 24 45.14 -35.85 4.04
C SER A 24 43.64 -35.86 3.79
N ALA A 25 42.87 -35.60 4.85
CA ALA A 25 41.47 -35.24 4.77
C ALA A 25 41.39 -33.70 4.83
N SER A 26 41.28 -33.11 3.65
CA SER A 26 40.70 -31.77 3.45
C SER A 26 39.93 -31.81 2.13
N ALA A 27 39.05 -32.80 1.99
CA ALA A 27 37.81 -32.56 1.28
C ALA A 27 37.10 -31.46 2.08
N GLY A 28 36.79 -30.34 1.43
CA GLY A 28 35.99 -29.30 2.04
C GLY A 28 34.72 -29.95 2.58
N ASN A 29 34.56 -29.92 3.90
CA ASN A 29 33.23 -30.08 4.46
C ASN A 29 32.44 -28.88 3.94
N ALA A 30 31.68 -29.08 2.86
CA ALA A 30 30.45 -28.34 2.69
C ALA A 30 29.71 -28.54 4.01
N LEU A 31 29.67 -27.48 4.83
CA LEU A 31 28.72 -27.44 5.94
C LEU A 31 27.37 -27.60 5.25
N ASN A 32 26.79 -28.79 5.35
CA ASN A 32 25.43 -29.04 4.92
C ASN A 32 24.57 -28.25 5.90
N ASP A 33 24.44 -26.96 5.61
CA ASP A 33 23.77 -26.00 6.43
C ASP A 33 22.29 -26.37 6.41
N LYS A 34 21.81 -26.89 7.52
CA LYS A 34 20.45 -27.45 7.64
C LYS A 34 19.36 -26.37 7.60
N ARG A 35 19.74 -25.11 7.46
CA ARG A 35 18.81 -23.99 7.40
C ARG A 35 17.99 -24.07 6.09
N PRO A 36 16.70 -23.70 6.13
CA PRO A 36 15.84 -23.82 4.97
C PRO A 36 16.12 -22.74 3.94
N ASN A 37 15.86 -23.04 2.68
CA ASN A 37 15.64 -22.02 1.65
C ASN A 37 14.34 -21.29 1.95
N ILE A 38 14.27 -20.00 1.62
CA ILE A 38 13.07 -19.19 1.78
C ILE A 38 12.66 -18.64 0.41
N ILE A 39 11.45 -18.94 -0.03
CA ILE A 39 10.82 -18.29 -1.18
C ILE A 39 9.61 -17.51 -0.70
N PHE A 40 9.64 -16.21 -0.94
CA PHE A 40 8.53 -15.31 -0.65
C PHE A 40 7.89 -14.86 -1.96
N ILE A 41 6.68 -15.34 -2.22
CA ILE A 41 5.85 -15.00 -3.38
C ILE A 41 4.92 -13.85 -2.98
N LEU A 42 5.07 -12.70 -3.62
CA LEU A 42 4.22 -11.53 -3.39
C LEU A 42 3.44 -11.18 -4.65
N THR A 43 2.11 -11.33 -4.61
CA THR A 43 1.20 -10.89 -5.68
C THR A 43 0.82 -9.41 -5.51
N ASP A 44 0.25 -8.80 -6.55
CA ASP A 44 0.03 -7.34 -6.66
C ASP A 44 -1.42 -7.03 -7.06
N ASP A 45 -2.20 -6.40 -6.17
CA ASP A 45 -3.66 -6.18 -6.32
C ASP A 45 -4.53 -7.46 -6.26
N GLN A 46 -4.15 -8.53 -5.56
CA GLN A 46 -4.99 -9.73 -5.44
C GLN A 46 -6.10 -9.56 -4.37
N GLY A 47 -7.33 -9.92 -4.73
CA GLY A 47 -8.50 -9.87 -3.86
C GLY A 47 -8.49 -10.90 -2.74
N SER A 48 -9.09 -10.54 -1.60
CA SER A 48 -9.07 -11.31 -0.35
C SER A 48 -9.62 -12.74 -0.48
N VAL A 49 -10.53 -12.98 -1.41
CA VAL A 49 -11.13 -14.31 -1.65
C VAL A 49 -10.75 -14.93 -2.99
N ASP A 50 -9.83 -14.32 -3.74
CA ASP A 50 -9.49 -14.71 -5.10
C ASP A 50 -8.46 -15.86 -5.17
N MET A 51 -8.78 -16.95 -4.48
CA MET A 51 -8.23 -18.30 -4.61
C MET A 51 -9.32 -19.29 -4.21
N ASN A 52 -9.34 -20.50 -4.77
CA ASN A 52 -10.41 -21.44 -4.44
C ASN A 52 -10.37 -21.83 -2.96
N CYS A 53 -9.20 -22.00 -2.37
CA CYS A 53 -9.09 -22.25 -0.94
C CYS A 53 -9.73 -21.11 -0.12
N TYR A 54 -9.59 -19.85 -0.54
CA TYR A 54 -10.22 -18.70 0.11
C TYR A 54 -11.71 -18.48 -0.22
N GLY A 55 -12.31 -19.36 -1.04
CA GLY A 55 -13.74 -19.39 -1.30
C GLY A 55 -14.16 -18.90 -2.68
N SER A 56 -13.22 -18.54 -3.57
CA SER A 56 -13.56 -18.32 -4.98
C SER A 56 -14.13 -19.59 -5.60
N LYS A 57 -15.24 -19.44 -6.32
CA LYS A 57 -15.94 -20.55 -7.01
C LYS A 57 -15.73 -20.54 -8.52
N ASP A 58 -15.29 -19.41 -9.05
CA ASP A 58 -15.13 -19.16 -10.47
C ASP A 58 -13.67 -19.32 -10.93
N LEU A 59 -12.69 -19.00 -10.07
CA LEU A 59 -11.27 -19.09 -10.41
C LEU A 59 -10.75 -20.54 -10.42
N LYS A 60 -9.56 -20.71 -11.01
CA LYS A 60 -8.76 -21.93 -10.99
C LYS A 60 -7.40 -21.60 -10.40
N THR A 61 -7.14 -22.09 -9.19
CA THR A 61 -5.88 -21.86 -8.47
C THR A 61 -5.29 -23.13 -7.84
N PRO A 62 -5.21 -24.27 -8.56
CA PRO A 62 -4.80 -25.54 -7.97
C PRO A 62 -3.42 -25.53 -7.30
N ASN A 63 -2.45 -24.77 -7.82
CA ASN A 63 -1.09 -24.76 -7.27
C ASN A 63 -1.01 -23.96 -5.97
N MET A 64 -1.64 -22.78 -5.91
CA MET A 64 -1.75 -22.00 -4.68
C MET A 64 -2.61 -22.71 -3.63
N ASP A 65 -3.66 -23.44 -4.05
CA ASP A 65 -4.46 -24.25 -3.14
C ASP A 65 -3.66 -25.42 -2.55
N ALA A 66 -2.81 -26.08 -3.36
CA ALA A 66 -1.92 -27.13 -2.88
C ALA A 66 -0.91 -26.63 -1.82
N LEU A 67 -0.47 -25.37 -1.90
CA LEU A 67 0.32 -24.74 -0.82
C LEU A 67 -0.48 -24.66 0.49
N ALA A 68 -1.79 -24.35 0.43
CA ALA A 68 -2.64 -24.34 1.62
C ALA A 68 -2.88 -25.75 2.17
N GLU A 69 -3.07 -26.75 1.30
CA GLU A 69 -3.22 -28.15 1.70
C GLU A 69 -1.97 -28.69 2.40
N THR A 70 -0.80 -28.27 1.95
CA THR A 70 0.50 -28.68 2.50
C THR A 70 1.08 -27.70 3.52
N GLY A 71 0.28 -26.73 3.97
CA GLY A 71 0.73 -25.66 4.85
C GLY A 71 -0.35 -25.11 5.77
N ILE A 72 -0.14 -23.86 6.17
CA ILE A 72 -1.03 -23.10 7.06
C ILE A 72 -1.56 -21.92 6.27
N ARG A 73 -2.88 -21.85 6.13
CA ARG A 73 -3.58 -20.71 5.57
C ARG A 73 -3.99 -19.73 6.66
N PHE A 74 -3.96 -18.43 6.40
CA PHE A 74 -4.38 -17.42 7.38
C PHE A 74 -5.78 -16.92 7.05
N SER A 75 -6.69 -16.91 8.03
CA SER A 75 -8.01 -16.30 7.82
C SER A 75 -8.02 -14.80 8.12
N GLN A 76 -7.15 -14.31 9.00
CA GLN A 76 -7.05 -12.90 9.44
C GLN A 76 -5.63 -12.35 9.24
N PHE A 77 -5.13 -12.42 8.00
CA PHE A 77 -3.83 -11.84 7.65
C PHE A 77 -3.98 -10.43 7.09
N TYR A 78 -3.18 -9.50 7.60
CA TYR A 78 -3.22 -8.09 7.23
C TYR A 78 -1.90 -7.63 6.63
N VAL A 79 -1.98 -6.70 5.69
CA VAL A 79 -0.82 -5.88 5.29
C VAL A 79 -0.81 -4.58 6.09
N ALA A 80 0.38 -4.05 6.36
CA ALA A 80 0.55 -2.83 7.13
C ALA A 80 0.09 -1.55 6.38
N ALA A 81 -0.20 -1.66 5.09
CA ALA A 81 -0.76 -0.56 4.29
C ALA A 81 -1.59 -1.07 3.10
N PRO A 82 -2.62 -0.32 2.66
CA PRO A 82 -3.47 -0.72 1.55
C PRO A 82 -2.93 -0.28 0.17
N VAL A 83 -1.62 -0.10 0.04
CA VAL A 83 -0.94 0.42 -1.16
C VAL A 83 0.47 -0.19 -1.29
N CYS A 84 0.93 -0.39 -2.55
CA CYS A 84 2.11 -1.16 -2.92
C CYS A 84 3.38 -0.86 -2.12
N SER A 85 4.00 0.33 -2.27
CA SER A 85 5.32 0.59 -1.69
C SER A 85 5.32 0.54 -0.16
N PRO A 86 4.37 1.20 0.53
CA PRO A 86 4.27 1.11 1.99
C PRO A 86 4.16 -0.33 2.50
N SER A 87 3.34 -1.18 1.85
CA SER A 87 3.18 -2.58 2.25
C SER A 87 4.46 -3.39 2.02
N ARG A 88 5.13 -3.20 0.88
CA ARG A 88 6.40 -3.86 0.54
C ARG A 88 7.53 -3.46 1.49
N ALA A 89 7.61 -2.17 1.85
CA ALA A 89 8.57 -1.67 2.82
C ALA A 89 8.36 -2.34 4.19
N SER A 90 7.10 -2.41 4.63
CA SER A 90 6.75 -3.08 5.89
C SER A 90 7.06 -4.57 5.89
N LEU A 91 6.77 -5.27 4.80
CA LEU A 91 7.15 -6.67 4.62
C LEU A 91 8.67 -6.86 4.78
N LEU A 92 9.46 -6.09 4.03
CA LEU A 92 10.90 -6.30 3.97
C LEU A 92 11.64 -5.81 5.22
N THR A 93 11.09 -4.88 5.98
CA THR A 93 11.77 -4.30 7.16
C THR A 93 11.20 -4.76 8.50
N GLY A 94 10.00 -5.36 8.50
CA GLY A 94 9.29 -5.68 9.74
C GLY A 94 8.81 -4.45 10.51
N LEU A 95 8.79 -3.26 9.89
CA LEU A 95 8.41 -1.99 10.49
C LEU A 95 7.09 -1.49 9.89
N ASN A 96 6.28 -0.74 10.64
CA ASN A 96 5.17 -0.01 10.03
C ASN A 96 5.67 0.98 8.94
N PRO A 97 4.82 1.40 7.99
CA PRO A 97 5.27 2.22 6.85
C PRO A 97 5.94 3.55 7.22
N HIS A 98 5.56 4.16 8.34
CA HIS A 98 6.15 5.41 8.82
C HIS A 98 7.56 5.17 9.37
N ALA A 99 7.72 4.12 10.19
CA ALA A 99 9.01 3.70 10.70
C ALA A 99 9.95 3.22 9.57
N ALA A 100 9.41 2.51 8.57
CA ALA A 100 10.11 2.13 7.35
C ALA A 100 10.48 3.32 6.45
N GLY A 101 10.00 4.54 6.75
CA GLY A 101 10.32 5.76 6.00
C GLY A 101 9.60 5.88 4.65
N LEU A 102 8.55 5.10 4.41
CA LEU A 102 7.81 5.08 3.16
C LEU A 102 6.28 5.03 3.39
N PRO A 103 5.67 6.14 3.86
CA PRO A 103 4.23 6.19 4.17
C PRO A 103 3.32 6.32 2.93
N GLY A 104 3.90 6.46 1.73
CA GLY A 104 3.21 6.53 0.45
C GLY A 104 4.03 5.87 -0.65
N ASN A 105 3.48 5.75 -1.85
CA ASN A 105 4.19 5.11 -2.96
C ASN A 105 5.51 5.84 -3.29
N ALA A 106 6.57 5.07 -3.50
CA ALA A 106 7.84 5.59 -3.98
C ALA A 106 7.68 6.19 -5.39
N SER A 107 8.49 7.18 -5.70
CA SER A 107 8.56 7.69 -7.08
C SER A 107 9.05 6.59 -8.01
N SER A 108 8.38 6.43 -9.15
CA SER A 108 8.84 5.54 -10.21
C SER A 108 9.89 6.21 -11.12
N HIS A 109 10.33 7.44 -10.85
CA HIS A 109 11.33 8.12 -11.68
C HIS A 109 12.75 7.84 -11.19
N GLN A 110 13.65 7.49 -12.12
CA GLN A 110 15.06 7.28 -11.83
C GLN A 110 15.68 8.50 -11.12
N GLY A 111 16.56 8.23 -10.16
CA GLY A 111 17.21 9.24 -9.33
C GLY A 111 16.40 9.69 -8.11
N HIS A 112 15.18 9.21 -7.94
CA HIS A 112 14.39 9.48 -6.73
C HIS A 112 14.56 8.34 -5.73
N ALA A 113 14.92 8.71 -4.50
CA ALA A 113 14.97 7.78 -3.39
C ALA A 113 13.57 7.22 -3.08
N GLY A 114 13.54 6.06 -2.43
CA GLY A 114 12.32 5.47 -1.87
C GLY A 114 12.54 5.14 -0.42
N MET A 115 12.46 3.85 -0.07
CA MET A 115 12.78 3.36 1.26
C MET A 115 14.21 3.76 1.65
N PRO A 116 14.43 4.40 2.81
CA PRO A 116 15.76 4.79 3.26
C PRO A 116 16.72 3.59 3.38
N SER A 117 17.98 3.76 2.98
CA SER A 117 18.98 2.69 3.00
C SER A 117 19.53 2.34 4.39
N ASP A 118 19.12 3.06 5.44
CA ASP A 118 19.40 2.71 6.83
C ASP A 118 18.31 1.80 7.43
N ARG A 119 17.32 1.38 6.63
CA ARG A 119 16.30 0.41 7.02
C ARG A 119 16.73 -0.98 6.56
N ILE A 120 17.13 -1.80 7.54
CA ILE A 120 17.61 -3.15 7.28
C ILE A 120 16.47 -4.01 6.74
N THR A 121 16.71 -4.68 5.62
CA THR A 121 15.75 -5.61 5.02
C THR A 121 15.98 -7.05 5.50
N ILE A 122 14.98 -7.92 5.30
CA ILE A 122 15.10 -9.38 5.48
C ILE A 122 16.28 -9.90 4.65
N ALA A 123 16.49 -9.38 3.43
CA ALA A 123 17.59 -9.80 2.58
C ALA A 123 18.95 -9.47 3.23
N GLU A 124 19.13 -8.25 3.73
CA GLU A 124 20.37 -7.87 4.43
C GLU A 124 20.60 -8.72 5.69
N ALA A 125 19.55 -8.92 6.50
CA ALA A 125 19.62 -9.73 7.71
C ALA A 125 20.00 -11.20 7.43
N LEU A 126 19.41 -11.81 6.39
CA LEU A 126 19.72 -13.18 5.97
C LEU A 126 21.12 -13.28 5.35
N LYS A 127 21.51 -12.29 4.55
CA LYS A 127 22.84 -12.23 3.92
C LYS A 127 23.98 -12.11 4.94
N GLU A 128 23.79 -11.33 5.99
CA GLU A 128 24.72 -11.28 7.13
C GLU A 128 24.97 -12.68 7.74
N HIS A 129 23.99 -13.58 7.60
CA HIS A 129 24.01 -14.93 8.13
C HIS A 129 24.26 -16.01 7.05
N GLY A 130 24.80 -15.64 5.89
CA GLY A 130 25.29 -16.59 4.89
C GLY A 130 24.26 -17.08 3.87
N TYR A 131 23.10 -16.41 3.77
CA TYR A 131 22.18 -16.66 2.66
C TYR A 131 22.63 -15.95 1.39
N THR A 132 22.46 -16.59 0.23
CA THR A 132 22.40 -15.86 -1.05
C THR A 132 21.00 -15.27 -1.22
N THR A 133 20.92 -14.03 -1.71
CA THR A 133 19.65 -13.30 -1.79
C THR A 133 19.30 -12.87 -3.22
N GLY A 134 18.07 -13.16 -3.64
CA GLY A 134 17.55 -12.88 -4.99
C GLY A 134 16.25 -12.08 -4.94
N HIS A 135 16.15 -11.05 -5.78
CA HIS A 135 14.92 -10.31 -6.05
C HIS A 135 14.49 -10.54 -7.51
N ILE A 136 13.24 -10.94 -7.71
CA ILE A 136 12.67 -11.13 -9.05
C ILE A 136 11.29 -10.49 -9.11
N GLY A 137 11.10 -9.52 -10.02
CA GLY A 137 9.81 -8.87 -10.26
C GLY A 137 9.75 -7.39 -9.90
N LYS A 138 8.64 -6.97 -9.29
CA LYS A 138 8.34 -5.59 -8.92
C LYS A 138 9.09 -5.17 -7.65
N TRP A 139 9.95 -4.16 -7.79
CA TRP A 139 10.61 -3.54 -6.65
C TRP A 139 9.74 -2.46 -5.98
N HIS A 140 9.55 -1.32 -6.64
CA HIS A 140 8.71 -0.20 -6.19
C HIS A 140 9.07 0.39 -4.80
N LEU A 141 10.33 0.29 -4.39
CA LEU A 141 10.85 0.84 -3.13
C LEU A 141 11.96 1.87 -3.32
N GLY A 142 12.16 2.36 -4.54
CA GLY A 142 13.10 3.44 -4.85
C GLY A 142 13.90 3.17 -6.11
N PHE A 143 14.47 4.23 -6.69
CA PHE A 143 15.13 4.15 -8.00
C PHE A 143 16.47 4.92 -8.03
N THR A 144 17.26 4.73 -6.98
CA THR A 144 18.67 5.15 -6.87
C THR A 144 19.54 3.91 -6.63
N PRO A 145 20.86 3.94 -6.91
CA PRO A 145 21.74 2.80 -6.63
C PRO A 145 21.62 2.25 -5.20
N GLU A 146 21.44 3.13 -4.22
CA GLU A 146 21.32 2.79 -2.80
C GLU A 146 19.94 2.24 -2.40
N THR A 147 18.90 2.54 -3.18
CA THR A 147 17.51 2.13 -2.89
C THR A 147 16.97 1.09 -3.87
N MET A 148 17.75 0.69 -4.87
CA MET A 148 17.45 -0.44 -5.76
C MET A 148 17.77 -1.78 -5.04
N PRO A 149 17.26 -2.93 -5.53
CA PRO A 149 17.42 -4.22 -4.83
C PRO A 149 18.87 -4.53 -4.42
N ASN A 150 19.85 -4.31 -5.32
CA ASN A 150 21.25 -4.61 -5.02
C ASN A 150 21.86 -3.72 -3.92
N GLY A 151 21.32 -2.50 -3.72
CA GLY A 151 21.68 -1.62 -2.61
C GLY A 151 20.98 -1.95 -1.29
N GLN A 152 20.06 -2.92 -1.31
CA GLN A 152 19.12 -3.25 -0.23
C GLN A 152 19.22 -4.74 0.15
N GLY A 153 20.42 -5.29 0.02
CA GLY A 153 20.76 -6.65 0.43
C GLY A 153 20.83 -7.68 -0.69
N PHE A 154 20.10 -7.51 -1.80
CA PHE A 154 19.96 -8.56 -2.82
C PHE A 154 21.24 -8.75 -3.67
N ASP A 155 21.81 -9.96 -3.63
CA ASP A 155 22.95 -10.35 -4.48
C ASP A 155 22.58 -10.41 -5.96
N TYR A 156 21.37 -10.88 -6.24
CA TYR A 156 20.81 -10.96 -7.57
C TYR A 156 19.50 -10.17 -7.68
N SER A 157 19.31 -9.46 -8.79
CA SER A 157 18.06 -8.79 -9.10
C SER A 157 17.70 -8.86 -10.58
N PHE A 158 16.46 -9.24 -10.89
CA PHE A 158 15.85 -9.13 -12.20
C PHE A 158 14.44 -8.53 -12.08
N GLY A 159 14.11 -7.46 -12.78
CA GLY A 159 12.76 -6.89 -12.74
C GLY A 159 12.73 -5.38 -12.91
N HIS A 160 11.71 -4.73 -12.33
CA HIS A 160 11.40 -3.32 -12.61
C HIS A 160 11.30 -2.46 -11.35
N MET A 161 11.59 -1.17 -11.50
CA MET A 161 11.68 -0.24 -10.37
C MET A 161 10.38 0.53 -10.15
N GLY A 162 9.64 0.82 -11.23
CA GLY A 162 8.36 1.51 -11.16
C GLY A 162 7.22 0.69 -10.56
N GLY A 163 6.10 1.35 -10.31
CA GLY A 163 4.89 0.73 -9.75
C GLY A 163 4.13 -0.21 -10.68
N CYS A 164 4.45 -0.21 -11.98
CA CYS A 164 3.88 -1.14 -12.97
C CYS A 164 4.84 -1.34 -14.15
N ILE A 165 4.60 -2.39 -14.92
CA ILE A 165 5.32 -2.71 -16.15
C ILE A 165 4.33 -3.31 -17.16
N ASP A 166 4.51 -3.02 -18.44
CA ASP A 166 3.84 -3.75 -19.51
C ASP A 166 4.53 -5.10 -19.73
N ASN A 167 3.78 -6.21 -19.75
CA ASN A 167 4.35 -7.56 -19.67
C ASN A 167 5.04 -8.02 -20.97
N PHE A 168 5.07 -7.22 -22.04
CA PHE A 168 5.74 -7.58 -23.30
C PHE A 168 6.73 -6.52 -23.78
N SER A 169 6.36 -5.24 -23.71
CA SER A 169 7.28 -4.15 -24.06
C SER A 169 8.25 -3.86 -22.93
N HIS A 170 7.90 -4.17 -21.67
CA HIS A 170 8.67 -3.85 -20.48
C HIS A 170 8.76 -2.35 -20.17
N PHE A 171 7.75 -1.59 -20.63
CA PHE A 171 7.66 -0.16 -20.37
C PHE A 171 6.79 0.13 -19.16
N PHE A 172 7.20 1.12 -18.39
CA PHE A 172 6.32 1.86 -17.49
C PHE A 172 5.52 2.90 -18.28
N TYR A 173 4.22 2.97 -18.02
CA TYR A 173 3.26 3.79 -18.79
C TYR A 173 2.28 4.58 -17.90
N TRP A 174 2.56 4.71 -16.59
CA TRP A 174 1.66 5.41 -15.67
C TRP A 174 1.70 6.93 -15.82
N ASN A 175 2.91 7.48 -15.93
CA ASN A 175 3.19 8.90 -16.13
C ASN A 175 3.99 9.07 -17.42
N GLY A 176 3.57 10.00 -18.27
CA GLY A 176 4.23 10.28 -19.53
C GLY A 176 5.54 11.07 -19.35
N PRO A 177 6.51 10.93 -20.27
CA PRO A 177 6.53 9.96 -21.36
C PRO A 177 6.73 8.52 -20.86
N ASN A 178 6.19 7.53 -21.60
CA ASN A 178 6.47 6.12 -21.33
C ASN A 178 7.98 5.87 -21.38
N ARG A 179 8.48 5.00 -20.49
CA ARG A 179 9.90 4.66 -20.40
C ARG A 179 10.07 3.15 -20.25
N HIS A 180 11.18 2.61 -20.71
CA HIS A 180 11.56 1.24 -20.43
C HIS A 180 11.94 1.09 -18.94
N ASP A 181 11.63 -0.04 -18.32
CA ASP A 181 11.80 -0.24 -16.86
C ASP A 181 12.25 -1.67 -16.50
N LEU A 182 12.96 -2.39 -17.37
CA LEU A 182 13.52 -3.73 -17.06
C LEU A 182 15.03 -3.69 -16.79
N PHE A 183 15.41 -4.27 -15.66
CA PHE A 183 16.79 -4.26 -15.18
C PHE A 183 17.25 -5.64 -14.71
N ARG A 184 18.54 -5.92 -14.93
CA ARG A 184 19.27 -7.01 -14.28
C ARG A 184 20.48 -6.44 -13.55
N ASN A 185 20.57 -6.66 -12.24
CA ASN A 185 21.64 -6.15 -11.37
C ASN A 185 21.95 -4.65 -11.57
N GLY A 186 20.90 -3.82 -11.61
CA GLY A 186 20.99 -2.38 -11.83
C GLY A 186 21.30 -1.95 -13.26
N GLN A 187 21.54 -2.88 -14.19
CA GLN A 187 21.74 -2.59 -15.60
C GLN A 187 20.45 -2.76 -16.37
N GLU A 188 20.09 -1.76 -17.17
CA GLU A 188 18.93 -1.84 -18.06
C GLU A 188 19.15 -2.91 -19.14
N ILE A 189 18.15 -3.74 -19.39
CA ILE A 189 18.22 -4.84 -20.36
C ILE A 189 16.95 -4.90 -21.21
N TRP A 190 17.08 -5.29 -22.48
CA TRP A 190 15.96 -5.30 -23.43
C TRP A 190 15.54 -6.73 -23.76
N LYS A 191 14.22 -6.98 -23.65
CA LYS A 191 13.57 -8.29 -23.80
C LYS A 191 12.26 -8.17 -24.59
N ASP A 192 12.23 -7.26 -25.57
CA ASP A 192 11.02 -6.89 -26.30
C ASP A 192 10.24 -8.09 -26.85
N GLY A 193 8.96 -8.17 -26.49
CA GLY A 193 8.04 -9.21 -26.93
C GLY A 193 8.12 -10.53 -26.15
N GLU A 194 9.12 -10.71 -25.28
CA GLU A 194 9.16 -11.82 -24.32
C GLU A 194 8.17 -11.53 -23.17
N TYR A 195 7.48 -12.56 -22.67
CA TYR A 195 6.44 -12.38 -21.66
C TYR A 195 7.06 -12.29 -20.26
N PHE A 196 6.92 -11.14 -19.59
CA PHE A 196 7.60 -10.86 -18.32
C PHE A 196 7.36 -11.91 -17.22
N PRO A 197 6.13 -12.42 -16.97
CA PRO A 197 5.93 -13.48 -15.99
C PRO A 197 6.67 -14.78 -16.29
N SER A 198 6.83 -15.16 -17.57
CA SER A 198 7.66 -16.30 -17.95
C SER A 198 9.14 -16.03 -17.70
N LEU A 199 9.63 -14.84 -18.03
CA LEU A 199 11.01 -14.44 -17.71
C LEU A 199 11.28 -14.48 -16.21
N MET A 200 10.31 -14.10 -15.37
CA MET A 200 10.46 -14.18 -13.92
C MET A 200 10.71 -15.62 -13.46
N VAL A 201 9.97 -16.61 -13.99
CA VAL A 201 10.17 -18.02 -13.65
C VAL A 201 11.54 -18.50 -14.12
N GLU A 202 11.92 -18.22 -15.38
CA GLU A 202 13.23 -18.59 -15.91
C GLU A 202 14.39 -18.03 -15.06
N GLU A 203 14.26 -16.79 -14.59
CA GLU A 203 15.25 -16.14 -13.74
C GLU A 203 15.27 -16.72 -12.31
N ALA A 204 14.12 -17.20 -11.81
CA ALA A 204 14.02 -17.87 -10.52
C ALA A 204 14.68 -19.25 -10.56
N GLU A 205 14.40 -20.04 -11.60
CA GLU A 205 15.06 -21.33 -11.85
C GLU A 205 16.57 -21.15 -11.93
N LYS A 206 17.03 -20.18 -12.73
CA LYS A 206 18.46 -19.87 -12.84
C LYS A 206 19.09 -19.49 -11.50
N PHE A 207 18.42 -18.64 -10.72
CA PHE A 207 18.90 -18.25 -9.40
C PHE A 207 18.99 -19.46 -8.45
N ILE A 208 18.00 -20.37 -8.49
CA ILE A 208 17.99 -21.58 -7.67
C ILE A 208 19.13 -22.52 -8.10
N ASP A 209 19.31 -22.78 -9.40
CA ASP A 209 20.41 -23.59 -9.94
C ASP A 209 21.79 -23.11 -9.48
N ASP A 210 22.01 -21.79 -9.53
CA ASP A 210 23.28 -21.19 -9.16
C ASP A 210 23.53 -21.25 -7.62
N ASN A 211 22.54 -21.66 -6.81
CA ASN A 211 22.58 -21.60 -5.35
C ASN A 211 22.12 -22.86 -4.60
N GLN A 212 21.94 -24.01 -5.26
CA GLN A 212 21.42 -25.23 -4.61
C GLN A 212 22.24 -25.73 -3.41
N ASP A 213 23.55 -25.43 -3.39
CA ASP A 213 24.47 -25.87 -2.33
C ASP A 213 24.49 -24.97 -1.08
N ASN A 214 23.81 -23.81 -1.10
CA ASN A 214 23.75 -22.85 0.02
C ASN A 214 22.30 -22.45 0.30
N PRO A 215 21.94 -22.08 1.55
CA PRO A 215 20.61 -21.56 1.80
C PRO A 215 20.40 -20.24 1.02
N PHE A 216 19.25 -20.11 0.38
CA PHE A 216 18.91 -18.91 -0.38
C PHE A 216 17.59 -18.27 0.09
N PHE A 217 17.49 -16.96 -0.14
CA PHE A 217 16.26 -16.19 -0.01
C PHE A 217 15.88 -15.62 -1.37
N LEU A 218 14.72 -16.03 -1.88
CA LEU A 218 14.16 -15.50 -3.11
C LEU A 218 12.89 -14.70 -2.80
N TYR A 219 12.95 -13.39 -3.04
CA TYR A 219 11.79 -12.51 -3.04
C TYR A 219 11.23 -12.43 -4.47
N PHE A 220 10.20 -13.25 -4.72
CA PHE A 220 9.51 -13.38 -6.00
C PHE A 220 8.25 -12.50 -6.02
N ALA A 221 8.43 -11.24 -6.40
CA ALA A 221 7.42 -10.19 -6.34
C ALA A 221 6.68 -10.03 -7.67
N ILE A 222 5.80 -10.99 -7.99
CA ILE A 222 5.03 -10.99 -9.23
C ILE A 222 4.09 -9.78 -9.33
N ASN A 223 4.15 -9.07 -10.47
CA ASN A 223 3.37 -7.85 -10.73
C ASN A 223 1.91 -8.12 -11.11
N LEU A 224 1.40 -9.34 -10.87
CA LEU A 224 0.05 -9.78 -11.24
C LEU A 224 -0.79 -9.93 -9.95
N PRO A 225 -2.11 -9.65 -9.96
CA PRO A 225 -2.97 -9.27 -11.08
C PRO A 225 -2.98 -7.78 -11.49
N HIS A 226 -2.04 -6.96 -11.01
CA HIS A 226 -1.97 -5.54 -11.37
C HIS A 226 -1.92 -5.34 -12.89
N TYR A 227 -2.62 -4.29 -13.36
CA TYR A 227 -2.70 -3.92 -14.77
C TYR A 227 -1.29 -3.62 -15.35
N PRO A 228 -1.09 -3.84 -16.66
CA PRO A 228 -2.10 -4.04 -17.71
C PRO A 228 -2.56 -5.49 -17.80
N LEU A 229 -3.87 -5.72 -18.03
CA LEU A 229 -4.47 -7.05 -18.06
C LEU A 229 -4.15 -7.83 -19.36
N GLN A 230 -2.89 -8.30 -19.45
CA GLN A 230 -2.29 -9.28 -20.38
C GLN A 230 -2.03 -10.71 -19.78
N PRO A 231 -3.04 -11.61 -19.69
CA PRO A 231 -2.85 -12.95 -19.11
C PRO A 231 -2.37 -13.93 -20.19
N GLU A 232 -2.03 -15.16 -19.79
CA GLU A 232 -1.84 -16.22 -20.77
C GLU A 232 -3.12 -16.47 -21.60
N LEU A 233 -2.95 -16.71 -22.90
CA LEU A 233 -4.07 -16.84 -23.84
C LEU A 233 -5.05 -17.95 -23.43
N LYS A 234 -4.54 -19.09 -22.93
CA LYS A 234 -5.37 -20.22 -22.51
C LYS A 234 -6.39 -19.84 -21.43
N TRP A 235 -6.01 -18.94 -20.51
CA TRP A 235 -6.91 -18.47 -19.45
C TRP A 235 -7.88 -17.41 -19.94
N ARG A 236 -7.45 -16.56 -20.89
CA ARG A 236 -8.36 -15.64 -21.57
C ARG A 236 -9.49 -16.40 -22.28
N GLU A 237 -9.16 -17.51 -22.93
CA GLU A 237 -10.14 -18.39 -23.57
C GLU A 237 -10.99 -19.13 -22.53
N TYR A 238 -10.40 -19.61 -21.44
CA TYR A 238 -11.13 -20.33 -20.38
C TYR A 238 -12.21 -19.48 -19.70
N TYR A 239 -11.94 -18.18 -19.47
CA TYR A 239 -12.85 -17.26 -18.77
C TYR A 239 -13.67 -16.36 -19.70
N ASP A 240 -13.75 -16.68 -20.99
CA ASP A 240 -14.45 -15.87 -22.01
C ASP A 240 -15.94 -15.63 -21.68
N ASN A 241 -16.56 -16.55 -20.93
CA ASN A 241 -17.96 -16.50 -20.51
C ASN A 241 -18.18 -15.74 -19.19
N LEU A 242 -17.14 -15.36 -18.46
CA LEU A 242 -17.29 -14.52 -17.28
C LEU A 242 -17.54 -13.05 -17.66
N PRO A 243 -18.39 -12.30 -16.93
CA PRO A 243 -18.58 -10.89 -17.20
C PRO A 243 -17.29 -10.08 -17.03
N HIS A 244 -17.00 -9.18 -17.97
CA HIS A 244 -15.94 -8.19 -17.79
C HIS A 244 -16.33 -7.18 -16.67
N PRO A 245 -15.40 -6.72 -15.81
CA PRO A 245 -13.94 -6.97 -15.82
C PRO A 245 -13.47 -8.24 -15.10
N ARG A 246 -14.38 -9.06 -14.54
CA ARG A 246 -14.02 -10.28 -13.81
C ARG A 246 -13.31 -11.31 -14.69
N SER A 247 -13.68 -11.46 -15.96
CA SER A 247 -13.03 -12.41 -16.89
C SER A 247 -11.53 -12.16 -17.08
N ASP A 248 -11.13 -10.92 -17.38
CA ASP A 248 -9.72 -10.57 -17.57
C ASP A 248 -8.92 -10.72 -16.26
N TYR A 249 -9.49 -10.30 -15.14
CA TYR A 249 -8.87 -10.48 -13.82
C TYR A 249 -8.74 -11.96 -13.45
N ALA A 250 -9.77 -12.77 -13.68
CA ALA A 250 -9.74 -14.20 -13.43
C ALA A 250 -8.65 -14.91 -14.23
N ALA A 251 -8.48 -14.50 -15.49
CA ALA A 251 -7.42 -15.02 -16.33
C ALA A 251 -6.01 -14.67 -15.80
N PHE A 252 -5.84 -13.50 -15.17
CA PHE A 252 -4.61 -13.15 -14.47
C PHE A 252 -4.34 -14.03 -13.28
N VAL A 253 -5.33 -14.23 -12.42
CA VAL A 253 -5.13 -15.01 -11.20
C VAL A 253 -4.74 -16.47 -11.53
N SER A 254 -5.35 -17.07 -12.56
CA SER A 254 -4.92 -18.40 -13.00
C SER A 254 -3.56 -18.40 -13.72
N THR A 255 -3.17 -17.28 -14.35
CA THR A 255 -1.80 -17.11 -14.85
C THR A 255 -0.79 -17.08 -13.71
N ILE A 256 -1.09 -16.39 -12.59
CA ILE A 256 -0.25 -16.42 -11.38
C ILE A 256 -0.14 -17.85 -10.87
N ASP A 257 -1.27 -18.56 -10.76
CA ASP A 257 -1.29 -19.92 -10.27
C ASP A 257 -0.37 -20.84 -11.07
N ASP A 258 -0.38 -20.73 -12.40
CA ASP A 258 0.54 -21.51 -13.25
C ASP A 258 2.00 -21.14 -12.98
N LYS A 259 2.35 -19.85 -12.85
CA LYS A 259 3.73 -19.44 -12.58
C LYS A 259 4.22 -19.89 -11.20
N VAL A 260 3.31 -19.94 -10.22
CA VAL A 260 3.56 -20.56 -8.91
C VAL A 260 3.75 -22.07 -9.07
N GLY A 261 2.93 -22.72 -9.90
CA GLY A 261 3.03 -24.15 -10.22
C GLY A 261 4.36 -24.52 -10.90
N ASP A 262 4.80 -23.72 -11.87
CA ASP A 262 6.08 -23.86 -12.57
C ASP A 262 7.24 -23.83 -11.54
N LEU A 263 7.25 -22.83 -10.65
CA LEU A 263 8.28 -22.70 -9.60
C LEU A 263 8.24 -23.84 -8.57
N ILE A 264 7.06 -24.28 -8.13
CA ILE A 264 6.92 -25.40 -7.18
C ILE A 264 7.40 -26.70 -7.82
N SER A 265 6.99 -26.97 -9.06
CA SER A 265 7.36 -28.17 -9.81
C SER A 265 8.87 -28.22 -9.99
N TYR A 266 9.50 -27.08 -10.31
CA TYR A 266 10.95 -27.00 -10.39
C TYR A 266 11.67 -27.36 -9.07
N LEU A 267 11.16 -26.91 -7.91
CA LEU A 267 11.71 -27.32 -6.61
C LEU A 267 11.53 -28.81 -6.30
N GLU A 268 10.43 -29.41 -6.76
CA GLU A 268 10.17 -30.84 -6.59
C GLU A 268 11.09 -31.69 -7.48
N GLU A 269 11.27 -31.29 -8.74
CA GLU A 269 12.15 -31.96 -9.70
C GLU A 269 13.64 -31.92 -9.28
N ASN A 270 14.03 -30.90 -8.51
CA ASN A 270 15.39 -30.73 -7.98
C ASN A 270 15.54 -31.16 -6.50
N ASP A 271 14.57 -31.87 -5.92
CA ASP A 271 14.60 -32.35 -4.52
C ASP A 271 14.76 -31.24 -3.44
N LEU A 272 14.47 -29.98 -3.77
CA LEU A 272 14.60 -28.83 -2.88
C LEU A 272 13.35 -28.55 -2.04
N ARG A 273 12.18 -29.05 -2.47
CA ARG A 273 10.88 -28.71 -1.89
C ARG A 273 10.78 -28.95 -0.37
N LYS A 274 11.43 -30.01 0.13
CA LYS A 274 11.37 -30.42 1.55
C LYS A 274 12.06 -29.44 2.49
N ASN A 275 13.17 -28.86 2.04
CA ASN A 275 13.95 -27.89 2.80
C ASN A 275 13.70 -26.44 2.33
N THR A 276 12.53 -26.18 1.74
CA THR A 276 12.16 -24.83 1.27
C THR A 276 10.85 -24.40 1.93
N VAL A 277 10.92 -23.29 2.65
CA VAL A 277 9.73 -22.58 3.14
C VAL A 277 9.21 -21.73 1.98
N ILE A 278 7.93 -21.93 1.64
CA ILE A 278 7.24 -21.09 0.66
C ILE A 278 6.20 -20.26 1.41
N ILE A 279 6.29 -18.94 1.28
CA ILE A 279 5.28 -17.99 1.76
C ILE A 279 4.65 -17.35 0.52
N ILE A 280 3.33 -17.26 0.49
CA ILE A 280 2.60 -16.49 -0.54
C ILE A 280 1.64 -15.52 0.13
N GLN A 281 1.61 -14.26 -0.33
CA GLN A 281 0.59 -13.29 0.02
C GLN A 281 0.38 -12.24 -1.08
N SER A 282 -0.70 -11.46 -1.01
CA SER A 282 -0.85 -10.21 -1.78
C SER A 282 -0.17 -9.04 -1.08
N ASP A 283 0.24 -8.00 -1.83
CA ASP A 283 0.76 -6.76 -1.27
C ASP A 283 -0.32 -5.86 -0.66
N HIS A 284 -1.55 -5.95 -1.15
CA HIS A 284 -2.76 -5.39 -0.54
C HIS A 284 -4.01 -5.90 -1.27
N GLY A 285 -5.19 -5.39 -0.91
CA GLY A 285 -6.44 -5.73 -1.57
C GLY A 285 -6.53 -5.28 -3.03
N HIS A 286 -7.47 -5.88 -3.77
CA HIS A 286 -7.68 -5.64 -5.19
C HIS A 286 -7.97 -4.19 -5.57
N SER A 287 -7.65 -3.82 -6.81
CA SER A 287 -7.88 -2.48 -7.35
C SER A 287 -9.22 -2.32 -8.06
N VAL A 288 -9.89 -1.20 -7.80
CA VAL A 288 -11.09 -0.71 -8.52
C VAL A 288 -10.77 0.53 -9.38
N GLU A 289 -9.49 0.75 -9.68
CA GLU A 289 -9.05 1.88 -10.49
C GLU A 289 -9.58 1.77 -11.93
N GLN A 290 -9.66 2.91 -12.63
CA GLN A 290 -10.14 2.94 -14.01
C GLN A 290 -9.35 2.01 -14.96
N ARG A 291 -8.07 1.77 -14.67
CA ARG A 291 -7.19 0.89 -15.47
C ARG A 291 -7.43 -0.60 -15.24
N THR A 292 -8.15 -0.99 -14.19
CA THR A 292 -8.78 -2.31 -14.07
C THR A 292 -10.21 -2.30 -14.59
N PHE A 293 -10.60 -1.28 -15.37
CA PHE A 293 -11.99 -1.08 -15.82
C PHE A 293 -12.99 -1.02 -14.66
N GLY A 294 -12.53 -0.49 -13.51
CA GLY A 294 -13.35 -0.37 -12.30
C GLY A 294 -13.37 -1.62 -11.42
N GLY A 295 -12.57 -2.66 -11.69
CA GLY A 295 -12.44 -3.80 -10.77
C GLY A 295 -12.09 -5.13 -11.43
N GLY A 296 -12.76 -6.19 -10.96
CA GLY A 296 -12.55 -7.58 -11.39
C GLY A 296 -12.05 -8.47 -10.25
N GLY A 297 -11.27 -7.92 -9.32
CA GLY A 297 -10.97 -8.59 -8.06
C GLY A 297 -12.17 -8.66 -7.11
N ASN A 298 -12.08 -9.55 -6.14
CA ASN A 298 -13.14 -9.81 -5.18
C ASN A 298 -12.55 -9.93 -3.76
N ALA A 299 -13.03 -9.05 -2.86
CA ALA A 299 -12.75 -9.13 -1.43
C ALA A 299 -13.78 -10.00 -0.68
N GLY A 300 -14.73 -10.61 -1.37
CA GLY A 300 -15.79 -11.40 -0.80
C GLY A 300 -16.75 -10.50 0.00
N PRO A 301 -17.04 -10.83 1.27
CA PRO A 301 -17.91 -9.98 2.09
C PRO A 301 -17.19 -8.75 2.64
N PHE A 302 -15.85 -8.70 2.58
CA PHE A 302 -15.05 -7.66 3.19
C PHE A 302 -15.20 -6.33 2.43
N ARG A 303 -15.52 -5.27 3.17
CA ARG A 303 -15.70 -3.93 2.62
C ARG A 303 -14.38 -3.32 2.16
N GLY A 304 -14.42 -2.50 1.10
CA GLY A 304 -13.26 -1.77 0.60
C GLY A 304 -12.39 -2.54 -0.39
N ALA A 305 -11.33 -1.88 -0.82
CA ALA A 305 -10.39 -2.28 -1.88
C ALA A 305 -9.06 -1.53 -1.66
N LYS A 306 -8.10 -1.65 -2.58
CA LYS A 306 -6.87 -0.83 -2.63
C LYS A 306 -7.14 0.63 -2.23
N PHE A 307 -6.24 1.21 -1.44
CA PHE A 307 -6.34 2.52 -0.74
C PHE A 307 -7.23 2.58 0.53
N SER A 308 -8.04 1.55 0.80
CA SER A 308 -8.93 1.52 1.97
C SER A 308 -8.31 0.83 3.19
N LEU A 309 -8.59 1.34 4.39
CA LEU A 309 -8.27 0.64 5.65
C LEU A 309 -9.40 -0.29 6.12
N PHE A 310 -10.50 -0.39 5.37
CA PHE A 310 -11.45 -1.49 5.53
C PHE A 310 -10.79 -2.84 5.16
N GLU A 311 -11.34 -3.95 5.64
CA GLU A 311 -10.82 -5.31 5.50
C GLU A 311 -10.49 -5.65 4.05
N GLY A 312 -11.31 -5.27 3.07
CA GLY A 312 -11.06 -5.56 1.65
C GLY A 312 -9.85 -4.84 1.05
N GLY A 313 -9.28 -3.83 1.75
CA GLY A 313 -8.05 -3.14 1.35
C GLY A 313 -6.79 -3.65 2.03
N ILE A 314 -6.89 -4.18 3.26
CA ILE A 314 -5.72 -4.61 4.06
C ILE A 314 -5.71 -6.09 4.43
N ARG A 315 -6.85 -6.79 4.41
CA ARG A 315 -6.94 -8.24 4.64
C ARG A 315 -6.70 -8.97 3.34
N VAL A 316 -5.59 -9.69 3.27
CA VAL A 316 -5.13 -10.35 2.06
C VAL A 316 -5.07 -11.85 2.26
N PRO A 317 -5.11 -12.65 1.19
CA PRO A 317 -4.77 -14.04 1.37
C PRO A 317 -3.29 -14.19 1.72
N ALA A 318 -2.98 -15.09 2.64
CA ALA A 318 -1.61 -15.48 2.98
C ALA A 318 -1.51 -16.98 3.31
N ILE A 319 -0.45 -17.64 2.87
CA ILE A 319 -0.17 -19.05 3.16
C ILE A 319 1.32 -19.19 3.46
N ILE A 320 1.66 -20.01 4.46
CA ILE A 320 3.03 -20.51 4.67
C ILE A 320 3.03 -22.03 4.56
N SER A 321 3.94 -22.59 3.77
CA SER A 321 4.04 -24.02 3.56
C SER A 321 5.46 -24.51 3.78
N TRP A 322 5.60 -25.45 4.72
CA TRP A 322 6.83 -26.19 4.99
C TRP A 322 6.44 -27.61 5.45
N PRO A 323 6.12 -28.52 4.50
CA PRO A 323 5.28 -29.71 4.76
C PRO A 323 5.81 -30.65 5.85
N GLU A 324 7.12 -30.78 6.03
CA GLU A 324 7.71 -31.68 7.03
C GLU A 324 7.93 -31.01 8.41
N ASN A 325 7.72 -29.69 8.51
CA ASN A 325 8.11 -28.88 9.67
C ASN A 325 6.97 -28.03 10.25
N LEU A 326 5.90 -27.79 9.48
CA LEU A 326 4.70 -27.09 9.90
C LEU A 326 3.45 -27.95 9.72
N PRO A 327 2.39 -27.74 10.52
CA PRO A 327 1.09 -28.37 10.31
C PRO A 327 0.57 -28.16 8.89
N GLN A 328 0.13 -29.24 8.26
CA GLN A 328 -0.46 -29.23 6.92
C GLN A 328 -1.99 -29.12 6.99
N GLY A 329 -2.59 -28.45 6.02
CA GLY A 329 -4.05 -28.30 5.87
C GLY A 329 -4.71 -27.55 7.03
N SER A 330 -3.94 -26.74 7.76
CA SER A 330 -4.44 -26.03 8.94
C SER A 330 -4.77 -24.56 8.62
N THR A 331 -5.53 -23.91 9.49
CA THR A 331 -5.86 -22.50 9.35
C THR A 331 -5.45 -21.74 10.61
N PHE A 332 -4.62 -20.72 10.45
CA PHE A 332 -4.33 -19.73 11.48
C PHE A 332 -5.45 -18.69 11.51
N THR A 333 -6.16 -18.62 12.63
CA THR A 333 -7.39 -17.79 12.74
C THR A 333 -7.18 -16.45 13.42
N GLU A 334 -6.01 -16.21 14.00
CA GLU A 334 -5.72 -15.02 14.79
C GLU A 334 -5.15 -13.90 13.92
N MET A 335 -5.07 -12.68 14.45
CA MET A 335 -4.53 -11.53 13.73
C MET A 335 -3.03 -11.67 13.51
N ALA A 336 -2.60 -11.64 12.26
CA ALA A 336 -1.20 -11.54 11.86
C ALA A 336 -1.04 -10.41 10.84
N VAL A 337 0.12 -9.77 10.80
CA VAL A 337 0.42 -8.64 9.91
C VAL A 337 1.71 -8.91 9.14
N ASN A 338 1.84 -8.43 7.90
CA ASN A 338 3.02 -8.71 7.06
C ASN A 338 4.37 -8.26 7.65
N VAL A 339 4.38 -7.35 8.63
CA VAL A 339 5.59 -7.02 9.42
C VAL A 339 6.11 -8.21 10.23
N ASP A 340 5.24 -9.18 10.56
CA ASP A 340 5.58 -10.37 11.32
C ASP A 340 6.45 -11.35 10.54
N TRP A 341 6.46 -11.26 9.20
CA TRP A 341 7.30 -12.13 8.40
C TRP A 341 8.78 -11.92 8.65
N PHE A 342 9.21 -10.69 8.93
CA PHE A 342 10.62 -10.41 9.23
C PHE A 342 11.13 -11.26 10.41
N PRO A 343 10.61 -11.12 11.64
CA PRO A 343 11.09 -11.94 12.75
C PRO A 343 10.74 -13.43 12.59
N THR A 344 9.64 -13.77 11.91
CA THR A 344 9.26 -15.18 11.68
C THR A 344 10.26 -15.88 10.77
N ILE A 345 10.72 -15.23 9.70
CA ILE A 345 11.71 -15.79 8.78
C ILE A 345 13.06 -15.95 9.49
N LEU A 346 13.48 -14.97 10.29
CA LEU A 346 14.71 -15.11 11.08
C LEU A 346 14.63 -16.31 12.04
N ASP A 347 13.51 -16.47 12.77
CA ASP A 347 13.31 -17.60 13.67
C ASP A 347 13.27 -18.95 12.93
N LEU A 348 12.64 -19.02 11.75
CA LEU A 348 12.63 -20.22 10.89
C LEU A 348 14.06 -20.61 10.43
N CYS A 349 14.92 -19.61 10.26
CA CYS A 349 16.31 -19.78 9.85
C CYS A 349 17.28 -19.90 11.03
N GLU A 350 16.77 -19.94 12.27
CA GLU A 350 17.56 -19.95 13.51
C GLU A 350 18.54 -18.75 13.64
N ILE A 351 18.15 -17.59 13.11
CA ILE A 351 18.93 -16.34 13.15
C ILE A 351 18.47 -15.47 14.32
N PRO A 352 19.39 -14.96 15.16
CA PRO A 352 19.01 -14.09 16.27
C PRO A 352 18.43 -12.77 15.76
N ASN A 353 17.27 -12.39 16.29
CA ASN A 353 16.64 -11.12 15.97
C ASN A 353 17.33 -9.96 16.73
N GLN A 354 18.25 -9.27 16.04
CA GLN A 354 18.97 -8.10 16.53
C GLN A 354 18.59 -6.79 15.80
N TYR A 355 17.53 -6.84 14.97
CA TYR A 355 17.16 -5.78 14.03
C TYR A 355 15.98 -4.91 14.48
N ASP A 356 15.45 -5.18 15.68
CA ASP A 356 14.35 -4.45 16.32
C ASP A 356 13.11 -4.23 15.41
N PRO A 357 12.57 -5.29 14.75
CA PRO A 357 11.34 -5.16 14.00
C PRO A 357 10.17 -4.88 14.94
N GLU A 358 9.15 -4.16 14.45
CA GLU A 358 7.88 -3.98 15.16
C GLU A 358 6.98 -5.21 15.05
N GLY A 359 7.18 -6.02 14.00
CA GLY A 359 6.54 -7.31 13.84
C GLY A 359 6.90 -8.29 14.95
N LYS A 360 6.08 -9.33 15.11
CA LYS A 360 6.26 -10.37 16.12
C LYS A 360 6.32 -11.72 15.44
N THR A 361 7.25 -12.57 15.87
CA THR A 361 7.38 -13.92 15.32
C THR A 361 6.09 -14.73 15.48
N LEU A 362 5.64 -15.32 14.37
CA LEU A 362 4.50 -16.23 14.33
C LEU A 362 4.89 -17.66 14.68
N LEU A 363 6.20 -17.99 14.65
CA LEU A 363 6.68 -19.37 14.70
C LEU A 363 6.12 -20.21 15.87
N PRO A 364 6.09 -19.72 17.12
CA PRO A 364 5.53 -20.50 18.23
C PRO A 364 4.04 -20.81 18.04
N TYR A 365 3.29 -19.92 17.39
CA TYR A 365 1.87 -20.12 17.14
C TYR A 365 1.64 -21.06 15.95
N LEU A 366 2.45 -20.93 14.89
CA LEU A 366 2.40 -21.83 13.72
C LEU A 366 2.75 -23.28 14.10
N LYS A 367 3.61 -23.48 15.11
CA LYS A 367 3.93 -24.80 15.67
C LYS A 367 2.90 -25.32 16.70
N GLY A 368 1.91 -24.51 17.08
CA GLY A 368 0.94 -24.86 18.12
C GLY A 368 1.52 -24.83 19.54
N GLU A 369 2.65 -24.17 19.76
CA GLU A 369 3.29 -23.99 21.07
C GLU A 369 2.68 -22.82 21.85
N LYS A 370 2.04 -21.87 21.15
CA LYS A 370 1.25 -20.76 21.71
C LYS A 370 -0.10 -20.66 21.03
N GLU A 371 -1.11 -20.26 21.81
CA GLU A 371 -2.46 -19.95 21.32
C GLU A 371 -2.69 -18.43 21.29
N GLY A 372 -3.67 -17.99 20.51
CA GLY A 372 -4.07 -16.58 20.40
C GLY A 372 -3.22 -15.77 19.41
N THR A 373 -3.38 -14.46 19.47
CA THR A 373 -2.71 -13.50 18.58
C THR A 373 -1.34 -13.08 19.14
N PRO A 374 -0.32 -12.87 18.29
CA PRO A 374 0.88 -12.15 18.70
C PRO A 374 0.60 -10.67 19.02
N HIS A 375 -0.48 -10.10 18.48
CA HIS A 375 -0.83 -8.69 18.58
C HIS A 375 -2.11 -8.46 19.37
N ASP A 376 -2.02 -7.80 20.52
CA ASP A 376 -3.20 -7.27 21.23
C ASP A 376 -3.79 -6.06 20.49
N GLN A 377 -2.93 -5.31 19.79
CA GLN A 377 -3.27 -4.10 19.07
C GLN A 377 -2.38 -3.94 17.82
N PHE A 378 -2.94 -3.40 16.75
CA PHE A 378 -2.16 -2.93 15.59
C PHE A 378 -2.77 -1.63 15.05
N ILE A 379 -1.93 -0.72 14.55
CA ILE A 379 -2.31 0.60 14.05
C ILE A 379 -1.87 0.74 12.60
N TRP A 380 -2.78 1.25 11.76
CA TRP A 380 -2.55 1.57 10.35
C TRP A 380 -2.72 3.05 10.12
N LYS A 381 -1.97 3.58 9.16
CA LYS A 381 -2.15 4.93 8.65
C LYS A 381 -1.87 4.97 7.15
N ASN A 382 -2.73 5.66 6.42
CA ASN A 382 -2.66 5.86 4.98
C ASN A 382 -3.15 7.28 4.64
N GLY A 383 -2.20 8.22 4.53
CA GLY A 383 -2.52 9.64 4.45
C GLY A 383 -3.29 10.11 5.69
N ILE A 384 -4.45 10.72 5.48
CA ILE A 384 -5.33 11.18 6.57
C ILE A 384 -6.21 10.06 7.17
N SER A 385 -6.28 8.91 6.50
CA SER A 385 -7.04 7.76 7.01
C SER A 385 -6.15 6.97 7.96
N TRP A 386 -6.72 6.54 9.08
CA TRP A 386 -6.02 5.72 10.04
C TRP A 386 -6.97 4.68 10.62
N ALA A 387 -6.40 3.58 11.11
CA ALA A 387 -7.15 2.56 11.78
C ALA A 387 -6.38 2.05 13.00
N ILE A 388 -7.12 1.62 14.02
CA ILE A 388 -6.57 0.92 15.17
C ILE A 388 -7.47 -0.27 15.44
N ARG A 389 -6.88 -1.46 15.47
CA ARG A 389 -7.55 -2.68 15.93
C ARG A 389 -6.98 -3.06 17.28
N GLU A 390 -7.83 -3.19 18.28
CA GLU A 390 -7.49 -3.68 19.60
C GLU A 390 -8.47 -4.81 19.98
N GLY A 391 -7.94 -6.04 20.05
CA GLY A 391 -8.77 -7.25 20.12
C GLY A 391 -9.80 -7.32 18.99
N ASN A 392 -11.08 -7.37 19.36
CA ASN A 392 -12.19 -7.43 18.41
C ASN A 392 -12.64 -6.06 17.92
N TRP A 393 -12.21 -4.94 18.51
CA TRP A 393 -12.65 -3.61 18.09
C TRP A 393 -11.68 -3.00 17.09
N LYS A 394 -12.21 -2.55 15.95
CA LYS A 394 -11.45 -1.82 14.93
C LYS A 394 -12.10 -0.47 14.69
N LEU A 395 -11.38 0.61 14.96
CA LEU A 395 -11.81 1.98 14.68
C LEU A 395 -11.04 2.49 13.46
N ILE A 396 -11.76 3.05 12.48
CA ILE A 396 -11.20 3.75 11.34
C ILE A 396 -11.59 5.23 11.44
N GLY A 397 -10.61 6.13 11.42
CA GLY A 397 -10.83 7.57 11.27
C GLY A 397 -10.64 7.98 9.81
N ASN A 398 -11.47 8.90 9.33
CA ASN A 398 -11.52 9.29 7.92
C ASN A 398 -11.60 8.07 6.98
N PRO A 399 -12.61 7.20 7.15
CA PRO A 399 -12.73 6.00 6.33
C PRO A 399 -12.90 6.35 4.86
N GLN A 400 -12.30 5.55 3.99
CA GLN A 400 -12.43 5.66 2.54
C GLN A 400 -12.93 4.33 2.00
N ASP A 401 -14.00 4.37 1.20
CA ASP A 401 -14.56 3.19 0.52
C ASP A 401 -14.48 3.39 -1.00
N PRO A 402 -13.38 2.97 -1.64
CA PRO A 402 -13.20 3.09 -3.09
C PRO A 402 -14.24 2.30 -3.90
N VAL A 403 -14.82 1.24 -3.32
CA VAL A 403 -15.85 0.42 -3.99
C VAL A 403 -17.16 1.18 -4.06
N ASN A 404 -17.56 1.85 -2.97
CA ASN A 404 -18.77 2.66 -2.91
C ASN A 404 -18.50 4.04 -2.27
N PRO A 405 -17.92 5.00 -3.00
CA PRO A 405 -17.51 6.29 -2.41
C PRO A 405 -18.66 7.09 -1.77
N LYS A 406 -19.89 6.94 -2.29
CA LYS A 406 -21.10 7.62 -1.80
C LYS A 406 -21.80 6.89 -0.63
N SER A 407 -21.25 5.78 -0.15
CA SER A 407 -21.89 4.95 0.89
C SER A 407 -21.74 5.50 2.31
N MET A 408 -20.93 6.55 2.51
CA MET A 408 -20.64 7.13 3.82
C MET A 408 -21.00 8.61 3.83
N ASP A 409 -21.60 9.08 4.92
CA ASP A 409 -21.79 10.51 5.18
C ASP A 409 -20.55 11.02 5.90
N PRO A 410 -19.74 11.92 5.31
CA PRO A 410 -18.48 12.40 5.92
C PRO A 410 -18.63 12.96 7.34
N ASN A 411 -19.84 13.31 7.77
CA ASN A 411 -20.12 13.92 9.07
C ASN A 411 -20.52 12.90 10.11
N LYS A 412 -21.35 11.94 9.70
CA LYS A 412 -21.85 10.90 10.58
C LYS A 412 -20.84 9.75 10.69
N ASP A 413 -20.11 9.49 9.60
CA ASP A 413 -19.20 8.37 9.45
C ASP A 413 -17.72 8.80 9.45
N SER A 414 -17.42 9.99 9.99
CA SER A 414 -16.05 10.45 10.23
C SER A 414 -15.22 9.46 11.08
N TYR A 415 -15.91 8.68 11.90
CA TYR A 415 -15.41 7.50 12.58
C TYR A 415 -16.24 6.28 12.22
N PHE A 416 -15.58 5.19 11.86
CA PHE A 416 -16.20 3.89 11.62
C PHE A 416 -15.69 2.88 12.64
N LEU A 417 -16.55 2.43 13.56
CA LEU A 417 -16.19 1.41 14.53
C LEU A 417 -16.83 0.09 14.13
N ALA A 418 -16.01 -0.95 14.00
CA ALA A 418 -16.45 -2.33 13.74
C ALA A 418 -16.02 -3.25 14.88
N ASN A 419 -16.77 -4.35 15.06
CA ASN A 419 -16.40 -5.44 15.95
C ASN A 419 -16.14 -6.70 15.11
N MET A 420 -14.90 -7.16 15.03
CA MET A 420 -14.45 -8.27 14.17
C MET A 420 -15.06 -9.63 14.52
N GLU A 421 -15.58 -9.79 15.74
CA GLU A 421 -16.29 -11.02 16.14
C GLU A 421 -17.77 -10.98 15.71
N LEU A 422 -18.41 -9.80 15.80
CA LEU A 422 -19.82 -9.63 15.43
C LEU A 422 -20.02 -9.39 13.92
N ASP A 423 -19.11 -8.62 13.31
CA ASP A 423 -19.13 -8.18 11.92
C ASP A 423 -17.69 -7.93 11.43
N SER A 424 -17.01 -8.99 10.98
CA SER A 424 -15.73 -8.89 10.27
C SER A 424 -15.87 -8.38 8.84
N THR A 425 -17.07 -8.04 8.38
CA THR A 425 -17.33 -7.55 7.02
C THR A 425 -17.35 -6.02 6.94
N GLU A 426 -17.45 -5.36 8.11
CA GLU A 426 -17.49 -3.90 8.28
C GLU A 426 -18.66 -3.23 7.54
N GLN A 427 -19.81 -3.90 7.54
CA GLN A 427 -21.03 -3.37 6.95
C GLN A 427 -21.82 -2.52 7.94
N THR A 428 -21.57 -2.67 9.24
CA THR A 428 -22.25 -1.91 10.31
C THR A 428 -21.30 -0.98 11.05
N ASN A 429 -21.61 0.32 11.09
CA ASN A 429 -20.90 1.29 11.92
C ASN A 429 -21.47 1.29 13.35
N PHE A 430 -20.66 0.89 14.33
CA PHE A 430 -20.99 0.85 15.76
C PHE A 430 -20.60 2.11 16.52
N ALA A 431 -19.99 3.12 15.87
CA ALA A 431 -19.40 4.28 16.56
C ALA A 431 -20.40 5.05 17.43
N SER A 432 -21.62 5.28 16.91
CA SER A 432 -22.69 5.97 17.66
C SER A 432 -23.24 5.21 18.86
N LYS A 433 -23.06 3.87 18.88
CA LYS A 433 -23.53 3.00 19.96
C LYS A 433 -22.50 2.76 21.06
N HIS A 434 -21.22 3.01 20.76
CA HIS A 434 -20.09 2.75 21.65
C HIS A 434 -19.10 3.93 21.70
N PRO A 435 -19.56 5.15 22.05
CA PRO A 435 -18.70 6.33 22.09
C PRO A 435 -17.51 6.17 23.05
N GLU A 436 -17.66 5.39 24.12
CA GLU A 436 -16.60 5.08 25.08
C GLU A 436 -15.43 4.28 24.45
N ILE A 437 -15.74 3.40 23.50
CA ILE A 437 -14.72 2.61 22.77
C ILE A 437 -14.04 3.50 21.75
N VAL A 438 -14.80 4.33 21.04
CA VAL A 438 -14.25 5.32 20.11
C VAL A 438 -13.26 6.24 20.82
N ASP A 439 -13.65 6.82 21.96
CA ASP A 439 -12.80 7.71 22.75
C ASP A 439 -11.53 7.02 23.27
N LYS A 440 -11.62 5.75 23.65
CA LYS A 440 -10.46 4.95 24.07
C LYS A 440 -9.48 4.78 22.90
N LEU A 441 -9.98 4.31 21.75
CA LEU A 441 -9.15 3.99 20.59
C LEU A 441 -8.54 5.24 19.95
N ILE A 442 -9.24 6.39 19.97
CA ILE A 442 -8.65 7.69 19.58
C ILE A 442 -7.46 8.03 20.47
N LYS A 443 -7.55 7.81 21.79
CA LYS A 443 -6.43 8.11 22.71
C LYS A 443 -5.22 7.23 22.42
N GLU A 444 -5.41 5.94 22.16
CA GLU A 444 -4.33 5.04 21.80
C GLU A 444 -3.71 5.39 20.43
N TYR A 445 -4.53 5.71 19.43
CA TYR A 445 -4.03 6.21 18.13
C TYR A 445 -3.19 7.48 18.30
N LEU A 446 -3.70 8.46 19.04
CA LEU A 446 -2.97 9.71 19.30
C LEU A 446 -1.65 9.43 20.03
N LYS A 447 -1.64 8.49 20.98
CA LYS A 447 -0.43 8.04 21.70
C LYS A 447 0.66 7.51 20.78
N TRP A 448 0.27 6.75 19.76
CA TRP A 448 1.20 6.26 18.76
C TRP A 448 1.65 7.36 17.79
N GLU A 449 0.73 8.22 17.35
CA GLU A 449 0.97 9.20 16.27
C GLU A 449 1.85 10.39 16.69
N PHE A 450 1.47 11.09 17.77
CA PHE A 450 1.88 12.43 18.24
C PHE A 450 2.78 13.37 17.40
N ALA A 451 2.70 13.34 16.07
CA ALA A 451 3.24 14.34 15.15
C ALA A 451 2.18 15.40 14.78
N SER A 452 0.89 15.05 14.69
CA SER A 452 -0.17 16.04 14.41
C SER A 452 -1.58 15.60 14.86
N LYS A 453 -2.38 16.58 15.32
CA LYS A 453 -3.84 16.39 15.50
C LYS A 453 -4.63 16.56 14.20
N ASP A 454 -3.97 17.02 13.13
CA ASP A 454 -4.61 17.25 11.83
C ASP A 454 -5.09 15.95 11.16
N ASP A 455 -4.60 14.79 11.60
CA ASP A 455 -5.02 13.46 11.11
C ASP A 455 -6.30 12.94 11.80
N LEU A 456 -6.78 13.62 12.85
CA LEU A 456 -8.11 13.33 13.39
C LEU A 456 -9.18 13.78 12.39
N PRO A 457 -10.34 13.10 12.35
CA PRO A 457 -11.41 13.51 11.47
C PRO A 457 -11.77 14.97 11.59
N LEU A 458 -11.73 15.64 10.44
CA LEU A 458 -11.89 17.08 10.33
C LEU A 458 -13.33 17.45 10.63
N LYS A 459 -13.52 18.35 11.59
CA LYS A 459 -14.85 18.89 11.91
C LYS A 459 -15.22 19.94 10.88
N ARG A 460 -16.39 19.78 10.25
CA ARG A 460 -17.02 20.88 9.51
C ARG A 460 -17.52 21.95 10.48
N GLU A 461 -17.30 23.20 10.14
CA GLU A 461 -17.88 24.32 10.85
C GLU A 461 -19.21 24.73 10.20
N LYS A 462 -20.21 25.03 11.03
CA LYS A 462 -21.46 25.60 10.55
C LYS A 462 -21.30 27.11 10.43
N ILE A 463 -21.66 27.63 9.26
CA ILE A 463 -21.70 29.06 8.99
C ILE A 463 -23.16 29.47 8.83
N GLU A 464 -23.60 30.46 9.61
CA GLU A 464 -24.89 31.11 9.40
C GLU A 464 -24.69 32.36 8.54
N HIS A 465 -25.49 32.48 7.48
CA HIS A 465 -25.41 33.56 6.50
C HIS A 465 -26.74 33.66 5.72
N LEU A 466 -27.00 34.80 5.09
CA LEU A 466 -28.23 35.09 4.35
C LEU A 466 -28.44 34.19 3.13
N GLY A 467 -27.34 33.69 2.55
CA GLY A 467 -27.35 32.79 1.40
C GLY A 467 -27.78 31.36 1.74
N LYS A 468 -27.83 30.98 3.01
CA LYS A 468 -28.02 29.59 3.43
C LYS A 468 -29.32 28.99 2.88
N GLY A 469 -29.21 27.87 2.17
CA GLY A 469 -30.33 27.15 1.55
C GLY A 469 -31.01 27.91 0.40
N LYS A 470 -30.36 28.94 -0.14
CA LYS A 470 -30.87 29.73 -1.26
C LYS A 470 -30.49 29.12 -2.60
N ARG A 471 -31.10 29.63 -3.68
CA ARG A 471 -30.79 29.17 -5.03
C ARG A 471 -29.43 29.72 -5.46
N VAL A 472 -28.62 28.84 -6.04
CA VAL A 472 -27.35 29.17 -6.68
C VAL A 472 -27.41 28.68 -8.12
N ASP A 473 -27.07 29.56 -9.05
CA ASP A 473 -26.83 29.23 -10.45
C ASP A 473 -25.33 29.44 -10.74
N ILE A 474 -24.68 28.52 -11.45
CA ILE A 474 -23.27 28.63 -11.84
C ILE A 474 -23.16 28.84 -13.35
N GLU A 475 -22.18 29.64 -13.80
CA GLU A 475 -22.00 29.94 -15.24
C GLU A 475 -21.12 28.89 -15.95
N PHE A 476 -20.22 28.26 -15.21
CA PHE A 476 -19.34 27.20 -15.70
C PHE A 476 -19.58 25.93 -14.91
N ASP A 477 -19.77 24.83 -15.61
CA ASP A 477 -19.90 23.53 -14.96
C ASP A 477 -18.60 23.18 -14.24
N PRO A 478 -18.66 22.66 -13.01
CA PRO A 478 -17.48 22.12 -12.33
C PRO A 478 -16.92 20.93 -13.11
N ASP A 479 -15.71 20.53 -12.75
CA ASP A 479 -15.15 19.29 -13.26
C ASP A 479 -16.09 18.12 -12.86
N PRO A 480 -16.50 17.24 -13.81
CA PRO A 480 -17.42 16.15 -13.52
C PRO A 480 -16.97 15.19 -12.42
N LYS A 481 -15.66 15.19 -12.11
CA LYS A 481 -15.09 14.42 -11.00
C LYS A 481 -15.36 15.05 -9.63
N TYR A 482 -15.57 16.36 -9.58
CA TYR A 482 -15.63 17.17 -8.36
C TYR A 482 -16.83 18.14 -8.39
N GLU A 483 -18.01 17.64 -8.77
CA GLU A 483 -19.26 18.43 -8.81
C GLU A 483 -19.88 18.65 -7.41
N GLY A 484 -19.39 17.92 -6.40
CA GLY A 484 -19.99 17.87 -5.07
C GLY A 484 -21.46 17.40 -5.10
N ASP A 485 -22.29 17.95 -4.21
CA ASP A 485 -23.75 17.73 -4.19
C ASP A 485 -24.51 18.75 -5.09
N GLY A 486 -23.81 19.34 -6.06
CA GLY A 486 -24.32 20.36 -6.96
C GLY A 486 -24.22 21.79 -6.40
N PRO A 487 -24.64 22.81 -7.19
CA PRO A 487 -24.42 24.23 -6.87
C PRO A 487 -24.92 24.70 -5.50
N GLN A 488 -25.93 24.02 -4.96
CA GLN A 488 -26.54 24.35 -3.68
C GLN A 488 -25.58 24.12 -2.49
N MET A 489 -24.55 23.29 -2.66
CA MET A 489 -23.53 23.10 -1.63
C MET A 489 -22.78 24.40 -1.30
N LEU A 490 -22.65 25.31 -2.30
CA LEU A 490 -21.95 26.59 -2.13
C LEU A 490 -22.67 27.53 -1.17
N VAL A 491 -23.86 27.18 -0.69
CA VAL A 491 -24.63 27.94 0.29
C VAL A 491 -25.35 27.03 1.29
N ASP A 492 -24.78 25.88 1.63
CA ASP A 492 -25.39 24.95 2.59
C ASP A 492 -25.12 25.34 4.06
N GLY A 493 -24.22 26.31 4.27
CA GLY A 493 -23.80 26.80 5.56
C GLY A 493 -22.80 25.87 6.24
N GLN A 494 -21.97 25.16 5.47
CA GLN A 494 -20.99 24.21 5.98
C GLN A 494 -19.64 24.40 5.30
N THR A 495 -18.57 24.37 6.08
CA THR A 495 -17.22 24.41 5.51
C THR A 495 -16.82 23.07 4.92
N GLY A 496 -15.97 23.12 3.89
CA GLY A 496 -15.21 21.98 3.41
C GLY A 496 -14.19 21.51 4.46
N THR A 497 -13.47 20.44 4.15
CA THR A 497 -12.35 19.95 4.96
C THR A 497 -11.04 20.06 4.19
N ARG A 498 -9.89 19.90 4.85
CA ARG A 498 -8.60 19.91 4.16
C ARG A 498 -8.40 18.76 3.16
N SER A 499 -9.35 17.82 3.05
CA SER A 499 -9.39 16.80 2.01
C SER A 499 -10.28 17.26 0.85
N PHE A 500 -9.78 17.21 -0.37
CA PHE A 500 -10.59 17.46 -1.57
C PHE A 500 -11.38 16.23 -2.06
N LYS A 501 -11.19 15.07 -1.42
CA LYS A 501 -11.75 13.77 -1.83
C LYS A 501 -13.06 13.42 -1.10
N ASP A 502 -13.46 14.24 -0.15
CA ASP A 502 -14.63 14.01 0.71
C ASP A 502 -15.96 14.40 0.06
N GLY A 503 -15.94 14.96 -1.16
CA GLY A 503 -17.12 15.46 -1.85
C GLY A 503 -17.65 16.79 -1.31
N LEU A 504 -16.93 17.44 -0.38
CA LEU A 504 -17.32 18.69 0.27
C LEU A 504 -16.80 19.93 -0.46
N TRP A 505 -16.35 19.74 -1.70
CA TRP A 505 -15.81 20.80 -2.53
C TRP A 505 -16.34 20.72 -3.95
N MET A 506 -16.53 21.89 -4.55
CA MET A 506 -16.74 22.05 -5.98
C MET A 506 -15.42 22.42 -6.66
N GLY A 507 -14.97 21.59 -7.60
CA GLY A 507 -13.66 21.72 -8.26
C GLY A 507 -13.75 22.31 -9.68
N PHE A 508 -12.90 23.29 -9.99
CA PHE A 508 -12.83 23.95 -11.30
C PHE A 508 -11.41 23.82 -11.88
N HIS A 509 -11.29 23.21 -13.07
CA HIS A 509 -10.00 22.80 -13.64
C HIS A 509 -9.46 23.81 -14.67
N GLY A 510 -8.65 24.74 -14.19
CA GLY A 510 -8.07 25.84 -14.98
C GLY A 510 -9.06 26.97 -15.29
N ASP A 511 -10.30 26.84 -14.83
CA ASP A 511 -11.39 27.79 -15.03
C ASP A 511 -11.76 28.47 -13.69
N ASP A 512 -12.32 29.67 -13.77
CA ASP A 512 -12.83 30.41 -12.60
C ASP A 512 -14.16 29.83 -12.12
N MET A 513 -14.44 29.95 -10.83
CA MET A 513 -15.80 29.73 -10.33
C MET A 513 -16.61 31.01 -10.48
N VAL A 514 -17.77 30.93 -11.14
CA VAL A 514 -18.72 32.03 -11.23
C VAL A 514 -20.10 31.56 -10.82
N ALA A 515 -20.60 32.11 -9.71
CA ALA A 515 -21.89 31.76 -9.12
C ALA A 515 -22.77 32.99 -8.91
N ILE A 516 -24.09 32.82 -9.06
CA ILE A 516 -25.12 33.80 -8.76
C ILE A 516 -26.00 33.24 -7.64
N VAL A 517 -25.98 33.90 -6.48
CA VAL A 517 -26.82 33.58 -5.33
C VAL A 517 -28.09 34.45 -5.36
N ASP A 518 -29.28 33.85 -5.40
CA ASP A 518 -30.57 34.55 -5.26
C ASP A 518 -31.10 34.44 -3.82
N LEU A 519 -31.02 35.53 -3.05
CA LEU A 519 -31.51 35.57 -1.67
C LEU A 519 -33.04 35.45 -1.55
N GLY A 520 -33.77 35.59 -2.66
CA GLY A 520 -35.22 35.56 -2.77
C GLY A 520 -35.89 36.92 -2.51
N GLU A 521 -35.24 37.79 -1.76
CA GLU A 521 -35.67 39.15 -1.43
C GLU A 521 -34.47 40.10 -1.34
N ILE A 522 -34.72 41.41 -1.38
CA ILE A 522 -33.66 42.40 -1.23
C ILE A 522 -33.24 42.45 0.24
N LYS A 523 -31.93 42.31 0.50
CA LYS A 523 -31.31 42.41 1.82
C LYS A 523 -30.12 43.36 1.79
N PRO A 524 -29.81 44.05 2.91
CA PRO A 524 -28.54 44.74 3.07
C PRO A 524 -27.42 43.71 3.19
N ILE A 525 -26.34 43.91 2.45
CA ILE A 525 -25.17 43.01 2.43
C ILE A 525 -23.95 43.76 2.95
N SER A 526 -23.34 43.20 4.00
CA SER A 526 -22.18 43.74 4.70
C SER A 526 -20.90 42.99 4.39
N GLU A 527 -20.98 41.69 4.06
CA GLU A 527 -19.82 40.87 3.72
C GLU A 527 -20.20 39.77 2.73
N VAL A 528 -19.30 39.47 1.80
CA VAL A 528 -19.33 38.25 1.00
C VAL A 528 -17.98 37.58 1.12
N SER A 529 -17.97 36.29 1.47
CA SER A 529 -16.76 35.50 1.60
C SER A 529 -16.86 34.17 0.88
N VAL A 530 -15.72 33.69 0.39
CA VAL A 530 -15.58 32.41 -0.31
C VAL A 530 -14.47 31.62 0.37
N GLY A 531 -14.75 30.39 0.76
CA GLY A 531 -13.72 29.45 1.21
C GLY A 531 -13.12 28.66 0.04
N SER A 532 -11.83 28.42 0.11
CA SER A 532 -11.08 27.66 -0.89
C SER A 532 -10.01 26.79 -0.25
N LEU A 533 -9.72 25.64 -0.87
CA LEU A 533 -8.63 24.76 -0.46
C LEU A 533 -7.32 25.18 -1.13
N HIS A 534 -6.25 25.24 -0.35
CA HIS A 534 -4.87 25.34 -0.82
C HIS A 534 -4.12 24.06 -0.43
N ASP A 535 -3.70 23.27 -1.41
CA ASP A 535 -2.90 22.06 -1.20
C ASP A 535 -1.80 22.00 -2.28
N PRO A 536 -0.65 22.64 -2.04
CA PRO A 536 0.42 22.74 -3.03
C PRO A 536 1.26 21.46 -3.17
N GLY A 537 1.01 20.44 -2.34
CA GLY A 537 1.50 19.08 -2.62
C GLY A 537 0.73 18.44 -3.79
N SER A 538 -0.48 18.94 -4.04
CA SER A 538 -1.34 18.62 -5.17
C SER A 538 -1.39 19.80 -6.17
N TRP A 539 -2.17 19.65 -7.23
CA TRP A 539 -2.44 20.70 -8.21
C TRP A 539 -3.53 21.71 -7.78
N ILE A 540 -3.78 21.84 -6.47
CA ILE A 540 -4.92 22.60 -5.90
C ILE A 540 -4.42 23.87 -5.24
N PHE A 541 -4.91 25.00 -5.70
CA PHE A 541 -4.50 26.32 -5.21
C PHE A 541 -5.72 27.12 -4.79
N ALA A 542 -5.60 27.83 -3.68
CA ALA A 542 -6.65 28.76 -3.28
C ALA A 542 -6.86 29.85 -4.33
N LEU A 543 -8.04 30.47 -4.29
CA LEU A 543 -8.42 31.52 -5.23
C LEU A 543 -7.37 32.65 -5.25
N LYS A 544 -6.98 33.11 -6.44
CA LYS A 544 -6.07 34.24 -6.68
C LYS A 544 -6.72 35.59 -6.37
N GLY A 545 -8.04 35.65 -6.47
CA GLY A 545 -8.80 36.84 -6.20
C GLY A 545 -10.29 36.55 -6.13
N LEU A 546 -11.01 37.45 -5.49
CA LEU A 546 -12.45 37.42 -5.32
C LEU A 546 -13.03 38.68 -5.95
N SER A 547 -14.07 38.52 -6.77
CA SER A 547 -14.84 39.60 -7.36
C SER A 547 -16.32 39.41 -7.01
N VAL A 548 -16.98 40.47 -6.53
CA VAL A 548 -18.39 40.45 -6.10
C VAL A 548 -19.12 41.60 -6.75
N SER A 549 -20.31 41.31 -7.28
CA SER A 549 -21.22 42.31 -7.83
C SER A 549 -22.67 42.04 -7.45
N PHE A 550 -23.48 43.09 -7.41
CA PHE A 550 -24.83 43.06 -6.86
C PHE A 550 -25.88 43.40 -7.91
N SER A 551 -27.05 42.77 -7.78
CA SER A 551 -28.22 43.09 -8.58
C SER A 551 -29.51 43.01 -7.76
N LYS A 552 -30.48 43.86 -8.11
CA LYS A 552 -31.85 43.79 -7.57
C LYS A 552 -32.79 42.99 -8.48
N ASP A 553 -32.48 42.91 -9.77
CA ASP A 553 -33.35 42.33 -10.81
C ASP A 553 -32.80 41.04 -11.44
N GLY A 554 -31.56 40.68 -11.14
CA GLY A 554 -30.86 39.51 -11.67
C GLY A 554 -30.36 39.68 -13.10
N LYS A 555 -30.49 40.88 -13.69
CA LYS A 555 -30.11 41.18 -15.07
C LYS A 555 -28.95 42.17 -15.14
N THR A 556 -28.95 43.18 -14.27
CA THR A 556 -27.94 44.24 -14.27
C THR A 556 -27.13 44.18 -12.98
N PHE A 557 -25.82 43.96 -13.08
CA PHE A 557 -24.91 43.85 -11.93
C PHE A 557 -23.99 45.07 -11.83
N THR A 558 -24.01 45.77 -10.68
CA THR A 558 -23.26 47.01 -10.44
C THR A 558 -23.06 47.29 -8.94
N PRO A 559 -21.98 47.96 -8.51
CA PRO A 559 -20.61 47.93 -9.03
C PRO A 559 -19.84 46.67 -8.57
N ILE A 560 -18.70 46.39 -9.22
CA ILE A 560 -17.82 45.25 -8.90
C ILE A 560 -16.83 45.67 -7.83
N SER A 561 -16.75 44.92 -6.74
CA SER A 561 -15.65 45.01 -5.77
C SER A 561 -14.73 43.81 -5.93
N THR A 562 -13.42 44.06 -5.97
CA THR A 562 -12.41 43.01 -6.18
C THR A 562 -11.38 43.00 -5.05
N LYS A 563 -10.89 41.82 -4.70
CA LYS A 563 -9.79 41.62 -3.75
C LYS A 563 -8.85 40.55 -4.27
N GLU A 564 -7.58 40.87 -4.47
CA GLU A 564 -6.55 39.86 -4.72
C GLU A 564 -6.17 39.16 -3.41
N THR A 565 -5.85 37.88 -3.51
CA THR A 565 -5.21 37.14 -2.42
C THR A 565 -3.70 37.34 -2.52
N GLY A 566 -3.03 37.46 -1.37
CA GLY A 566 -1.57 37.58 -1.33
C GLY A 566 -0.90 36.29 -1.81
N ASP A 567 0.42 36.33 -1.92
CA ASP A 567 1.20 35.14 -2.25
C ASP A 567 1.05 34.07 -1.15
N LEU A 568 0.85 32.82 -1.56
CA LEU A 568 0.60 31.67 -0.68
C LEU A 568 1.72 30.62 -0.78
N GLU A 569 2.85 30.96 -1.42
CA GLU A 569 4.02 30.08 -1.60
C GLU A 569 4.55 29.49 -0.29
N ASP A 570 4.40 30.20 0.84
CA ASP A 570 4.88 29.72 2.15
C ASP A 570 3.98 28.66 2.81
N LEU A 571 2.77 28.42 2.29
CA LEU A 571 1.81 27.46 2.87
C LEU A 571 1.97 26.04 2.31
N ASN A 572 3.00 25.32 2.75
CA ASN A 572 3.32 23.97 2.26
C ASN A 572 2.43 22.82 2.77
N ARG A 573 1.22 23.10 3.22
CA ARG A 573 0.29 22.09 3.75
C ARG A 573 -1.15 22.39 3.36
N PRO A 574 -2.00 21.36 3.19
CA PRO A 574 -3.43 21.52 2.97
C PRO A 574 -4.04 22.51 3.98
N SER A 575 -4.60 23.60 3.47
CA SER A 575 -5.09 24.72 4.26
C SER A 575 -6.40 25.22 3.66
N ILE A 576 -7.39 25.47 4.52
CA ILE A 576 -8.65 26.10 4.11
C ILE A 576 -8.47 27.61 4.30
N LEU A 577 -8.64 28.37 3.24
CA LEU A 577 -8.49 29.82 3.23
C LEU A 577 -9.82 30.47 2.89
N ARG A 578 -10.19 31.50 3.65
CA ARG A 578 -11.44 32.25 3.43
C ARG A 578 -11.12 33.68 3.03
N THR A 579 -11.51 34.04 1.82
CA THR A 579 -11.33 35.40 1.28
C THR A 579 -12.65 36.14 1.38
N ALA A 580 -12.65 37.29 2.04
CA ALA A 580 -13.84 38.11 2.25
C ALA A 580 -13.66 39.54 1.75
N ILE A 581 -14.74 40.12 1.22
CA ILE A 581 -14.90 41.54 0.89
C ILE A 581 -15.99 42.12 1.81
N GLN A 582 -15.70 43.27 2.42
CA GLN A 582 -16.64 44.02 3.25
C GLN A 582 -17.30 45.12 2.42
N PHE A 583 -18.53 45.48 2.77
CA PHE A 583 -19.34 46.50 2.10
C PHE A 583 -20.02 47.40 3.13
N ASP A 584 -20.25 48.66 2.76
CA ASP A 584 -21.08 49.58 3.54
C ASP A 584 -22.57 49.31 3.27
N ASP A 585 -23.08 48.17 3.77
CA ASP A 585 -24.49 47.74 3.69
C ASP A 585 -25.16 47.97 2.32
N THR A 586 -24.78 47.17 1.32
CA THR A 586 -25.30 47.27 -0.04
C THR A 586 -26.58 46.46 -0.21
N ASP A 587 -27.70 47.10 -0.55
CA ASP A 587 -28.97 46.42 -0.82
C ASP A 587 -28.96 45.61 -2.12
N ALA A 588 -29.08 44.28 -2.02
CA ALA A 588 -29.11 43.37 -3.16
C ALA A 588 -30.07 42.20 -2.94
N ARG A 589 -30.57 41.63 -4.05
CA ARG A 589 -31.25 40.32 -4.04
C ARG A 589 -30.35 39.24 -4.64
N PHE A 590 -29.64 39.57 -5.71
CA PHE A 590 -28.74 38.67 -6.41
C PHE A 590 -27.29 39.11 -6.19
N ILE A 591 -26.43 38.14 -5.87
CA ILE A 591 -25.01 38.36 -5.67
C ILE A 591 -24.26 37.48 -6.66
N LYS A 592 -23.54 38.11 -7.59
CA LYS A 592 -22.64 37.40 -8.51
C LYS A 592 -21.24 37.40 -7.91
N VAL A 593 -20.71 36.20 -7.69
CA VAL A 593 -19.43 35.93 -7.07
C VAL A 593 -18.53 35.24 -8.08
N THR A 594 -17.32 35.77 -8.27
CA THR A 594 -16.27 35.18 -9.10
C THR A 594 -15.06 34.90 -8.24
N ALA A 595 -14.73 33.63 -8.03
CA ALA A 595 -13.47 33.21 -7.44
C ALA A 595 -12.48 32.87 -8.56
N VAL A 596 -11.41 33.64 -8.62
CA VAL A 596 -10.44 33.61 -9.71
C VAL A 596 -9.45 32.47 -9.48
N ASN A 597 -9.32 31.59 -10.46
CA ASN A 597 -8.34 30.51 -10.48
C ASN A 597 -6.98 31.07 -10.90
N ILE A 598 -5.89 30.46 -10.43
CA ILE A 598 -4.54 30.78 -10.94
C ILE A 598 -4.35 30.27 -12.39
N GLY A 599 -5.26 29.43 -12.88
CA GLY A 599 -5.33 28.90 -14.23
C GLY A 599 -4.34 27.77 -14.50
N LYS A 600 -3.06 27.97 -14.17
CA LYS A 600 -1.99 26.98 -14.32
C LYS A 600 -1.14 26.85 -13.07
N CYS A 601 -0.63 25.64 -12.83
CA CYS A 601 0.30 25.35 -11.75
C CYS A 601 1.57 26.23 -11.86
N PRO A 602 2.07 26.80 -10.75
CA PRO A 602 3.25 27.66 -10.73
C PRO A 602 4.54 26.99 -11.22
N ALA A 603 5.58 27.79 -11.48
CA ALA A 603 6.89 27.32 -11.96
C ALA A 603 7.57 26.35 -10.99
N TRP A 604 7.41 26.56 -9.69
CA TRP A 604 8.01 25.74 -8.64
C TRP A 604 7.27 24.43 -8.38
N HIS A 605 6.03 24.27 -8.88
CA HIS A 605 5.22 23.09 -8.64
C HIS A 605 5.59 21.94 -9.59
N GLN A 606 5.57 20.70 -9.10
CA GLN A 606 5.91 19.50 -9.91
C GLN A 606 5.07 19.35 -11.19
N ALA A 607 3.83 19.84 -11.19
CA ALA A 607 2.93 19.84 -12.35
C ALA A 607 2.94 21.18 -13.13
N SER A 608 4.05 21.92 -13.09
CA SER A 608 4.16 23.26 -13.67
C SER A 608 3.60 23.36 -15.10
N GLY A 609 2.84 24.42 -15.37
CA GLY A 609 2.24 24.68 -16.69
C GLY A 609 0.99 23.86 -17.02
N SER A 610 0.69 22.81 -16.25
CA SER A 610 -0.62 22.12 -16.29
C SER A 610 -1.70 23.00 -15.69
N LYS A 611 -2.97 22.73 -16.02
CA LYS A 611 -4.12 23.43 -15.42
C LYS A 611 -4.15 23.22 -13.90
N ALA A 612 -4.41 24.28 -13.16
CA ALA A 612 -4.57 24.23 -11.70
C ALA A 612 -6.05 24.03 -11.34
N TYR A 613 -6.32 23.31 -10.25
CA TYR A 613 -7.67 23.24 -9.71
C TYR A 613 -7.92 24.33 -8.67
N LEU A 614 -9.12 24.93 -8.76
CA LEU A 614 -9.72 25.73 -7.71
C LEU A 614 -10.82 24.91 -7.04
N PHE A 615 -10.70 24.68 -5.74
CA PHE A 615 -11.71 23.98 -4.94
C PHE A 615 -12.43 24.99 -4.03
N VAL A 616 -13.75 25.07 -4.12
CA VAL A 616 -14.60 25.99 -3.35
C VAL A 616 -15.60 25.23 -2.51
N ASP A 617 -15.76 25.62 -1.24
CA ASP A 617 -16.73 25.02 -0.32
C ASP A 617 -18.02 25.85 -0.19
N GLU A 618 -17.92 27.11 0.18
CA GLU A 618 -19.01 27.90 0.75
C GLU A 618 -18.88 29.40 0.42
N ILE A 619 -19.99 29.99 -0.06
CA ILE A 619 -20.22 31.41 -0.32
C ILE A 619 -21.09 31.99 0.80
N ALA A 620 -20.44 32.49 1.83
CA ALA A 620 -21.14 33.12 2.95
C ALA A 620 -21.45 34.60 2.65
N VAL A 621 -22.71 34.98 2.84
CA VAL A 621 -23.25 36.33 2.59
C VAL A 621 -23.84 36.88 3.90
N LYS A 622 -23.27 37.93 4.48
CA LYS A 622 -23.74 38.50 5.75
C LYS A 622 -24.52 39.78 5.59
#